data_AF-A0A3L7YGF7-F1
#
_entry.id   AF-A0A3L7YGF7-F1
#
_cell.length_a   1.000
_cell.length_b   1.000
_cell.length_c   1.000
_cell.angle_alpha   90.00
_cell.angle_beta   90.00
_cell.angle_gamma   90.00
#
_symmetry.space_group_name_H-M   'P 1'
#
loop_
_entity.id
_entity.type
_entity.pdbx_description
1 polymer ?
#
loop_
_entity_poly.entity_id
_entity_poly.type
_entity_poly.pdbx_seq_one_letter_code
_entity_poly.pdbx_strand_id
1 'polypeptide(L)'
;MDRHQLRLNQASGIVVALVGALMTANFWPPVRALLGGWPGAIMWGVAIGALAGSAGELHVLGRFFTRTDNRSLNTLAGLAVPLGVGLLLAAAVSAARQ
;
A
#
# COMPACT_ATOMS: atom_id res chain seq x y z
N MET A 1 -8.43 15.34 -14.67
CA MET A 1 -8.14 15.62 -13.25
C MET A 1 -7.31 16.88 -13.16
N ASP A 2 -7.64 17.80 -12.25
CA ASP A 2 -6.91 19.05 -12.09
C ASP A 2 -5.50 18.81 -11.54
N ARG A 3 -4.51 19.61 -11.94
CA ARG A 3 -3.10 19.47 -11.46
C ARG A 3 -3.01 19.58 -9.94
N HIS A 4 -3.87 20.40 -9.33
CA HIS A 4 -3.97 20.55 -7.88
C HIS A 4 -4.46 19.26 -7.21
N GLN A 5 -5.48 18.60 -7.79
CA GLN A 5 -5.99 17.32 -7.28
C GLN A 5 -5.00 16.17 -7.47
N LEU A 6 -4.25 16.15 -8.59
CA LEU A 6 -3.17 15.19 -8.80
C LEU A 6 -2.08 15.32 -7.74
N ARG A 7 -1.67 16.56 -7.41
CA ARG A 7 -0.69 16.82 -6.36
C ARG A 7 -1.17 16.37 -4.98
N LEU A 8 -2.45 16.59 -4.66
CA LEU A 8 -3.05 16.11 -3.42
C LEU A 8 -3.10 14.58 -3.35
N ASN A 9 -3.44 13.90 -4.45
CA ASN A 9 -3.43 12.43 -4.52
C ASN A 9 -2.01 11.85 -4.42
N GLN A 10 -1.02 12.53 -4.99
CA GLN A 10 0.39 12.19 -4.81
C GLN A 10 0.85 12.36 -3.37
N ALA A 11 0.52 13.49 -2.75
CA ALA A 11 0.88 13.73 -1.35
C ALA A 11 0.25 12.70 -0.41
N SER A 12 -1.05 12.40 -0.58
CA SER A 12 -1.73 11.39 0.24
C SER A 12 -1.19 9.98 -0.01
N GLY A 13 -0.92 9.62 -1.27
CA GLY A 13 -0.30 8.35 -1.64
C GLY A 13 1.08 8.18 -0.99
N ILE A 14 1.92 9.22 -1.03
CA ILE A 14 3.23 9.25 -0.36
C ILE A 14 3.08 9.03 1.14
N VAL A 15 2.17 9.74 1.81
CA VAL A 15 1.98 9.62 3.26
C VAL A 15 1.54 8.20 3.63
N VAL A 16 0.54 7.65 2.96
CA VAL A 16 0.01 6.31 3.25
C VAL A 16 1.07 5.23 3.01
N ALA A 17 1.75 5.28 1.86
CA ALA A 17 2.77 4.30 1.53
C ALA A 17 4.00 4.42 2.44
N LEU A 18 4.38 5.62 2.87
CA LEU A 18 5.44 5.84 3.83
C LEU A 18 5.10 5.24 5.18
N VAL A 19 3.88 5.46 5.70
CA VAL A 19 3.42 4.82 6.94
C VAL A 19 3.46 3.29 6.82
N GLY A 20 2.98 2.74 5.72
CA GLY A 20 3.01 1.29 5.47
C GLY A 20 4.42 0.72 5.38
N ALA A 21 5.34 1.41 4.69
CA ALA A 21 6.73 1.02 4.58
C ALA A 21 7.45 1.07 5.93
N LEU A 22 7.19 2.10 6.75
CA LEU A 22 7.76 2.22 8.10
C LEU A 22 7.23 1.13 9.02
N MET A 23 5.92 0.86 9.01
CA MET A 23 5.32 -0.25 9.75
C MET A 23 5.95 -1.59 9.34
N THR A 24 6.06 -1.85 8.02
CA THR A 24 6.65 -3.07 7.49
C THR A 24 8.11 -3.22 7.90
N ALA A 25 8.91 -2.15 7.77
CA ALA A 25 10.31 -2.17 8.18
C ALA A 25 10.50 -2.33 9.70
N ASN A 26 9.54 -1.85 10.50
CA ASN A 26 9.55 -2.00 11.95
C ASN A 26 9.23 -3.43 12.40
N PHE A 27 8.16 -4.02 11.85
CA PHE A 27 7.69 -5.35 12.25
C PHE A 27 8.34 -6.50 11.46
N TRP A 28 8.99 -6.21 10.34
CA TRP A 28 9.70 -7.19 9.52
C TRP A 28 11.17 -6.78 9.28
N PRO A 29 12.06 -7.05 10.26
CA PRO A 29 13.49 -6.74 10.14
C PRO A 29 14.18 -7.30 8.88
N PRO A 30 13.86 -8.50 8.37
CA PRO A 30 14.42 -9.01 7.12
C PRO A 30 14.09 -8.14 5.90
N VAL A 31 12.85 -7.63 5.82
CA VAL A 31 12.44 -6.72 4.74
C VAL A 31 13.19 -5.40 4.86
N ARG A 32 13.35 -4.86 6.09
CA ARG A 32 14.17 -3.66 6.30
C ARG A 32 15.61 -3.86 5.85
N ALA A 33 16.21 -5.02 6.11
CA ALA A 33 17.56 -5.33 5.67
C ALA A 33 17.65 -5.41 4.13
N LEU A 34 16.69 -6.09 3.48
CA LEU A 34 16.59 -6.19 2.02
C LEU A 34 16.49 -4.81 1.34
N LEU A 35 15.76 -3.88 1.96
CA LEU A 35 15.58 -2.54 1.42
C LEU A 35 16.79 -1.62 1.66
N GLY A 36 17.82 -2.04 2.41
CA GLY A 36 18.97 -1.19 2.72
C GLY A 36 18.79 -0.35 4.00
N GLY A 37 18.00 -0.84 4.95
CA GLY A 37 17.76 -0.20 6.24
C GLY A 37 16.63 0.83 6.20
N TRP A 38 16.62 1.71 7.21
CA TRP A 38 15.64 2.81 7.30
C TRP A 38 15.66 3.77 6.10
N PRO A 39 16.83 4.18 5.56
CA PRO A 39 16.86 5.07 4.40
C PRO A 39 16.15 4.45 3.19
N GLY A 40 16.39 3.17 2.95
CA GLY A 40 15.76 2.45 1.86
C GLY A 40 14.26 2.22 2.05
N ALA A 41 13.82 1.88 3.27
CA ALA A 41 12.40 1.77 3.58
C ALA A 41 11.64 3.08 3.34
N ILE A 42 12.23 4.23 3.70
CA ILE A 42 11.68 5.56 3.43
C ILE A 42 11.62 5.83 1.93
N MET A 43 12.73 5.61 1.22
CA MET A 43 12.86 5.78 -0.24
C MET A 43 11.78 4.98 -0.99
N TRP A 44 11.65 3.70 -0.66
CA TRP A 44 10.67 2.81 -1.28
C TRP A 44 9.23 3.21 -0.92
N GLY A 45 8.97 3.60 0.33
CA GLY A 45 7.66 4.11 0.75
C GLY A 45 7.24 5.36 -0.05
N VAL A 46 8.15 6.32 -0.21
CA VAL A 46 7.91 7.54 -1.00
C VAL A 46 7.72 7.20 -2.48
N ALA A 47 8.57 6.35 -3.05
CA ALA A 47 8.50 5.98 -4.47
C ALA A 47 7.17 5.26 -4.80
N ILE A 48 6.79 4.28 -3.98
CA ILE A 48 5.52 3.54 -4.14
C ILE A 48 4.34 4.50 -3.97
N GLY A 49 4.37 5.38 -2.97
CA GLY A 49 3.30 6.33 -2.74
C GLY A 49 3.16 7.39 -3.83
N ALA A 50 4.28 7.85 -4.39
CA ALA A 50 4.28 8.78 -5.52
C ALA A 50 3.74 8.12 -6.79
N LEU A 51 4.08 6.85 -7.03
CA LEU A 51 3.55 6.05 -8.14
C LEU A 51 2.06 5.73 -7.98
N ALA A 52 1.63 5.34 -6.79
CA ALA A 52 0.22 5.08 -6.50
C ALA A 52 -0.62 6.37 -6.60
N GLY A 53 -0.07 7.50 -6.15
CA GLY A 53 -0.68 8.81 -6.27
C GLY A 53 -0.67 9.40 -7.68
N SER A 54 0.33 9.06 -8.51
CA SER A 54 0.39 9.47 -9.91
C SER A 54 -0.50 8.63 -10.82
N ALA A 55 -0.78 7.37 -10.45
CA ALA A 55 -1.74 6.49 -11.14
C ALA A 55 -3.19 6.98 -11.05
N GLY A 56 -3.47 8.11 -10.38
CA GLY A 56 -4.69 8.90 -10.56
C GLY A 56 -5.94 8.36 -9.87
N GLU A 57 -5.92 7.13 -9.38
CA GLU A 57 -7.12 6.41 -8.92
C GLU A 57 -7.19 6.23 -7.40
N LEU A 58 -6.38 6.93 -6.58
CA LEU A 58 -6.56 6.92 -5.12
C LEU A 58 -7.93 7.51 -4.71
N HIS A 59 -8.46 8.46 -5.49
CA HIS A 59 -9.85 8.93 -5.36
C HIS A 59 -10.87 7.89 -5.77
N VAL A 60 -10.51 6.95 -6.66
CA VAL A 60 -11.36 5.83 -7.06
C VAL A 60 -11.30 4.70 -6.06
N LEU A 61 -10.15 4.35 -5.47
CA LEU A 61 -10.11 3.47 -4.29
C LEU A 61 -10.91 4.08 -3.14
N GLY A 62 -10.70 5.38 -2.86
CA GLY A 62 -11.49 6.13 -1.88
C GLY A 62 -12.99 6.12 -2.20
N ARG A 63 -13.40 6.33 -3.46
CA ARG A 63 -14.81 6.22 -3.91
C ARG A 63 -15.33 4.78 -3.94
N PHE A 64 -14.48 3.78 -4.15
CA PHE A 64 -14.85 2.37 -4.12
C PHE A 64 -15.17 1.97 -2.67
N PHE A 65 -14.38 2.47 -1.72
CA PHE A 65 -14.62 2.29 -0.30
C PHE A 65 -15.75 3.17 0.26
N THR A 66 -15.99 4.35 -0.30
CA THR A 66 -17.00 5.32 0.22
C THR A 66 -18.33 5.31 -0.52
N ARG A 67 -18.47 4.70 -1.71
CA ARG A 67 -19.80 4.49 -2.33
C ARG A 67 -20.54 3.40 -1.56
N THR A 68 -21.48 3.85 -0.75
CA THR A 68 -22.49 3.06 -0.03
C THR A 68 -23.32 2.14 -0.94
N ASP A 69 -23.33 2.37 -2.26
CA ASP A 69 -24.09 1.59 -3.24
C ASP A 69 -23.50 0.20 -3.57
N ASN A 70 -22.25 -0.08 -3.20
CA ASN A 70 -21.59 -1.34 -3.55
C ASN A 70 -21.09 -2.09 -2.32
N ARG A 71 -21.93 -2.15 -1.28
CA ARG A 71 -21.64 -2.81 0.01
C ARG A 71 -21.05 -4.21 -0.18
N SER A 72 -21.58 -5.00 -1.12
CA SER A 72 -21.11 -6.34 -1.47
C SER A 72 -19.70 -6.36 -2.07
N LEU A 73 -19.40 -5.48 -3.02
CA LEU A 73 -18.05 -5.34 -3.61
C LEU A 73 -17.04 -4.80 -2.59
N ASN A 74 -17.48 -3.93 -1.69
CA ASN A 74 -16.65 -3.35 -0.65
C ASN A 74 -16.35 -4.36 0.47
N THR A 75 -17.32 -5.20 0.82
CA THR A 75 -17.12 -6.37 1.71
C THR A 75 -16.23 -7.42 1.06
N LEU A 76 -16.42 -7.70 -0.24
CA LEU A 76 -15.56 -8.62 -0.99
C LEU A 76 -14.13 -8.09 -1.09
N ALA A 77 -13.91 -6.82 -1.43
CA ALA A 77 -12.59 -6.21 -1.44
C ALA A 77 -11.97 -6.17 -0.03
N GLY A 78 -12.77 -5.80 0.97
CA GLY A 78 -12.36 -5.76 2.38
C GLY A 78 -11.99 -7.13 2.97
N LEU A 79 -12.51 -8.23 2.43
CA LEU A 79 -12.13 -9.60 2.80
C LEU A 79 -11.00 -10.15 1.92
N ALA A 80 -11.12 -9.99 0.61
CA ALA A 80 -10.21 -10.59 -0.37
C ALA A 80 -8.81 -9.98 -0.31
N VAL A 81 -8.69 -8.68 -0.05
CA VAL A 81 -7.38 -8.01 0.06
C VAL A 81 -6.58 -8.54 1.26
N PRO A 82 -7.10 -8.52 2.52
CA PRO A 82 -6.36 -9.08 3.64
C PRO A 82 -6.11 -10.59 3.53
N LEU A 83 -7.05 -11.36 2.98
CA LEU A 83 -6.85 -12.80 2.75
C LEU A 83 -5.77 -13.07 1.69
N GLY A 84 -5.78 -12.34 0.58
CA GLY A 84 -4.79 -12.46 -0.49
C GLY A 84 -3.39 -12.04 -0.04
N VAL A 85 -3.29 -10.93 0.71
CA VAL A 85 -2.03 -10.48 1.33
C VAL A 85 -1.54 -11.51 2.34
N GLY A 86 -2.42 -12.05 3.18
CA GLY A 86 -2.09 -13.10 4.15
C GLY A 86 -1.56 -14.38 3.48
N LEU A 87 -2.18 -14.82 2.40
CA LEU A 87 -1.75 -15.98 1.61
C LEU A 87 -0.38 -15.77 0.96
N LEU A 88 -0.16 -14.60 0.35
CA LEU A 88 1.14 -14.25 -0.24
C LEU A 88 2.25 -14.21 0.81
N LEU A 89 1.96 -13.66 1.99
CA LEU A 89 2.91 -13.63 3.10
C LEU A 89 3.19 -15.02 3.67
N ALA A 90 2.17 -15.86 3.81
CA ALA A 90 2.33 -17.25 4.25
C ALA A 90 3.17 -18.08 3.25
N ALA A 91 2.94 -17.87 1.95
CA ALA A 91 3.73 -18.51 0.89
C ALA A 91 5.18 -18.03 0.90
N ALA A 92 5.41 -16.72 1.06
CA ALA A 92 6.76 -16.15 1.15
C ALA A 92 7.52 -16.66 2.39
N VAL A 93 6.85 -16.79 3.53
CA VAL A 93 7.45 -17.34 4.76
C VAL A 93 7.77 -18.84 4.62
N SER A 94 6.91 -19.62 3.96
CA SER A 94 7.21 -21.04 3.69
C SER A 94 8.39 -21.20 2.75
N ALA A 95 8.48 -20.38 1.70
CA ALA A 95 9.59 -20.41 0.74
C ALA A 95 10.94 -20.01 1.39
N ALA A 96 10.92 -19.13 2.39
CA ALA A 96 12.12 -18.70 3.11
C ALA A 96 12.63 -19.70 4.17
N ARG A 97 11.88 -20.78 4.46
CA ARG A 97 12.25 -21.83 5.43
C ARG A 97 12.81 -23.11 4.79
N GLN A 98 12.81 -23.20 3.46
CA GLN A 98 13.46 -24.27 2.69
C GLN A 98 14.87 -23.86 2.30
#